data_AF-A0A9P9DSV6-F1
#
_entry.id   AF-A0A9P9DSV6-F1
#
_cell.length_a   1.000
_cell.length_b   1.000
_cell.length_c   1.000
_cell.angle_alpha   90.00
_cell.angle_beta   90.00
_cell.angle_gamma   90.00
#
_symmetry.space_group_name_H-M   'P 1'
#
loop_
_entity.id
_entity.type
_entity.pdbx_description
1 polymer ?
#
loop_
_entity_poly.entity_id
_entity_poly.type
_entity_poly.pdbx_seq_one_letter_code
_entity_poly.pdbx_strand_id
1 'polypeptide(L)'
;MDFLEWCDQHRIIVANAFKASFSPENIASSWKRTGLLPFDPEVVLSQITEKAEDDSDTGGESAESIALQQPTARDLRRLVDKVFDKSSSDADRNSRKLKSTLESLQAEVELLRYENQRLRETIIHKKQRRMRGKALKDYLFDRTDPNSAQVFSPAKVAQARLKKVAIDAQKKEEALQKETQKAQRRQQAAEQKALALEKRRQREAEMERKRQMKESRRQEKETNRQI
;
A
#
# COMPACT_ATOMS: atom_id res chain seq x y z
N MET A 1 54.84 -20.72 -15.00
CA MET A 1 54.10 -21.19 -13.82
C MET A 1 52.69 -20.68 -13.96
N ASP A 2 51.80 -21.58 -14.31
CA ASP A 2 50.39 -21.22 -14.44
C ASP A 2 49.77 -21.02 -13.06
N PHE A 3 48.75 -20.16 -12.98
CA PHE A 3 48.04 -19.86 -11.73
C PHE A 3 47.59 -21.13 -10.99
N LEU A 4 47.29 -22.19 -11.73
CA LEU A 4 46.87 -23.49 -11.20
C LEU A 4 48.02 -24.32 -10.62
N GLU A 5 49.25 -24.20 -11.13
CA GLU A 5 50.44 -24.84 -10.54
C GLU A 5 50.85 -24.13 -9.25
N TRP A 6 50.73 -22.81 -9.22
CA TRP A 6 51.01 -22.00 -8.03
C TRP A 6 50.03 -22.33 -6.89
N CYS A 7 48.74 -22.52 -7.20
CA CYS A 7 47.72 -22.90 -6.22
C CYS A 7 47.95 -24.31 -5.65
N ASP A 8 48.38 -25.27 -6.47
CA ASP A 8 48.70 -26.64 -6.02
C ASP A 8 49.91 -26.63 -5.07
N GLN A 9 50.93 -25.84 -5.39
CA GLN A 9 52.14 -25.70 -4.57
C GLN A 9 51.86 -25.04 -3.21
N HIS A 10 50.83 -24.21 -3.11
CA HIS A 10 50.41 -23.54 -1.87
C HIS A 10 49.20 -24.20 -1.18
N ARG A 11 48.80 -25.40 -1.62
CA ARG A 11 47.72 -26.19 -0.99
C ARG A 11 46.39 -25.42 -0.86
N ILE A 12 46.09 -24.56 -1.83
CA ILE A 12 44.85 -23.76 -1.84
C ILE A 12 43.67 -24.69 -2.13
N ILE A 13 42.90 -25.03 -1.09
CA ILE A 13 41.82 -26.03 -1.10
C ILE A 13 40.77 -25.74 -2.17
N VAL A 14 40.49 -24.46 -2.45
CA VAL A 14 39.49 -24.04 -3.45
C VAL A 14 39.89 -24.42 -4.87
N ALA A 15 41.18 -24.37 -5.22
CA ALA A 15 41.65 -24.73 -6.56
C ALA A 15 41.55 -26.25 -6.80
N ASN A 16 41.83 -27.06 -5.78
CA ASN A 16 41.66 -28.52 -5.84
C ASN A 16 40.19 -28.92 -5.92
N ALA A 17 39.32 -28.28 -5.14
CA ALA A 17 37.88 -28.50 -5.22
C ALA A 17 37.31 -28.11 -6.59
N PHE A 18 37.83 -27.03 -7.19
CA PHE A 18 37.44 -26.59 -8.53
C PHE A 18 37.88 -27.58 -9.62
N LYS A 19 39.12 -28.08 -9.57
CA LYS A 19 39.59 -29.13 -10.50
C LYS A 19 38.78 -30.42 -10.37
N ALA A 20 38.39 -30.78 -9.15
CA ALA A 20 37.55 -31.95 -8.90
C ALA A 20 36.11 -31.76 -9.40
N SER A 21 35.52 -30.57 -9.23
CA SER A 21 34.14 -30.31 -9.65
C SER A 21 33.98 -30.12 -11.15
N PHE A 22 34.93 -29.44 -11.81
CA PHE A 22 34.91 -29.19 -13.26
C PHE A 22 35.67 -30.26 -14.06
N SER A 23 35.45 -31.53 -13.72
CA SER A 23 35.90 -32.66 -14.54
C SER A 23 34.92 -32.92 -15.69
N PRO A 24 35.37 -33.42 -16.86
CA PRO A 24 34.48 -33.73 -17.98
C PRO A 24 33.40 -34.74 -17.60
N GLU A 25 33.70 -35.66 -16.68
CA GLU A 25 32.76 -36.64 -16.14
C GLU A 25 31.66 -36.00 -15.28
N ASN A 26 32.02 -35.06 -14.40
CA ASN A 26 31.06 -34.33 -13.56
C ASN A 26 30.19 -33.37 -14.37
N ILE A 27 30.78 -32.75 -15.40
CA ILE A 27 30.02 -31.93 -16.34
C ILE A 27 29.04 -32.82 -17.11
N ALA A 28 29.49 -33.94 -17.68
CA ALA A 28 28.61 -34.87 -18.39
C ALA A 28 27.51 -35.47 -17.51
N SER A 29 27.81 -35.82 -16.26
CA SER A 29 26.81 -36.31 -15.30
C SER A 29 25.79 -35.23 -14.94
N SER A 30 26.21 -33.96 -14.85
CA SER A 30 25.29 -32.84 -14.59
C SER A 30 24.29 -32.62 -15.74
N TRP A 31 24.70 -32.79 -17.00
CA TRP A 31 23.83 -32.71 -18.17
C TRP A 31 22.89 -33.92 -18.32
N LYS A 32 23.35 -35.11 -17.92
CA LYS A 32 22.51 -36.31 -17.84
C LYS A 32 21.43 -36.16 -16.78
N ARG A 33 21.76 -35.59 -15.63
CA ARG A 33 20.81 -35.36 -14.52
C ARG A 33 19.71 -34.35 -14.86
N THR A 34 19.96 -33.45 -15.79
CA THR A 34 18.96 -32.49 -16.28
C THR A 34 18.17 -33.02 -17.48
N GLY A 35 18.50 -34.20 -18.00
CA GLY A 35 17.88 -34.75 -19.21
C GLY A 35 18.13 -33.91 -20.46
N LEU A 36 19.12 -33.00 -20.42
CA LEU A 36 19.43 -32.11 -21.55
C LEU A 36 20.36 -32.80 -22.56
N LEU A 37 21.30 -33.62 -22.08
CA LEU A 37 22.23 -34.36 -22.95
C LEU A 37 22.64 -35.73 -22.37
N PRO A 38 22.26 -36.85 -23.02
CA PRO A 38 21.30 -36.96 -24.14
C PRO A 38 19.91 -36.43 -23.74
N PHE A 39 19.13 -35.98 -24.72
CA PHE A 39 17.80 -35.43 -24.46
C PHE A 39 16.86 -36.54 -23.96
N ASP A 40 16.49 -36.45 -22.69
CA ASP A 40 15.63 -37.41 -22.00
C ASP A 40 14.63 -36.67 -21.09
N PRO A 41 13.40 -36.42 -21.56
CA PRO A 41 12.41 -35.64 -20.82
C PRO A 41 11.85 -36.39 -19.59
N GLU A 42 11.97 -37.72 -19.53
CA GLU A 42 11.43 -38.53 -18.43
C GLU A 42 12.14 -38.24 -17.09
N VAL A 43 13.41 -37.82 -17.14
CA VAL A 43 14.19 -37.41 -15.97
C VAL A 43 13.60 -36.16 -15.29
N VAL A 44 13.03 -35.26 -16.08
CA VAL A 44 12.37 -34.05 -15.56
C VAL A 44 10.96 -34.38 -15.07
N LEU A 45 10.24 -35.23 -15.79
CA LEU A 45 8.88 -35.65 -15.42
C LEU A 45 8.87 -36.44 -14.10
N SER A 46 9.81 -37.37 -13.92
CA SER A 46 9.97 -38.14 -12.68
C SER A 46 10.26 -37.28 -11.45
N GLN A 47 11.07 -36.22 -11.57
CA GLN A 47 11.31 -35.27 -10.47
C GLN A 47 10.06 -34.47 -10.10
N ILE A 48 9.19 -34.17 -11.06
CA ILE A 48 7.93 -33.46 -10.81
C ILE A 48 6.93 -34.40 -10.12
N THR A 49 6.88 -35.66 -10.53
CA THR A 49 5.99 -36.67 -9.93
C THR A 49 6.44 -37.08 -8.53
N GLU A 50 7.75 -37.33 -8.30
CA GLU A 50 8.29 -37.62 -6.96
C GLU A 50 8.00 -36.47 -5.99
N LYS A 51 8.15 -35.22 -6.44
CA LYS A 51 7.83 -34.06 -5.63
C LYS A 51 6.34 -33.94 -5.30
N ALA A 52 5.46 -34.40 -6.20
CA ALA A 52 4.03 -34.45 -5.94
C ALA A 52 3.66 -35.56 -4.94
N GLU A 53 4.41 -36.66 -4.91
CA GLU A 53 4.20 -37.79 -3.98
C GLU A 53 4.79 -37.54 -2.59
N ASP A 54 5.95 -36.87 -2.48
CA ASP A 54 6.53 -36.43 -1.20
C ASP A 54 5.70 -35.32 -0.53
N ASP A 55 4.98 -34.51 -1.32
CA ASP A 55 4.00 -33.54 -0.82
C ASP A 55 2.64 -34.20 -0.49
N SER A 56 2.46 -35.50 -0.75
CA SER A 56 1.21 -36.23 -0.55
C SER A 56 1.34 -37.44 0.35
N ASP A 57 1.98 -37.31 1.53
CA ASP A 57 1.62 -38.15 2.67
C ASP A 57 2.12 -37.58 4.00
N THR A 58 1.25 -36.85 4.70
CA THR A 58 0.98 -37.08 6.12
C THR A 58 -0.33 -36.35 6.46
N GLY A 59 -1.35 -37.12 6.85
CA GLY A 59 -2.58 -36.61 7.45
C GLY A 59 -2.31 -35.89 8.78
N GLY A 60 -1.86 -34.63 8.69
CA GLY A 60 -2.02 -33.62 9.71
C GLY A 60 -3.11 -32.66 9.22
N GLU A 61 -4.11 -32.38 10.06
CA GLU A 61 -5.12 -31.35 9.79
C GLU A 61 -4.43 -30.10 9.24
N SER A 62 -4.53 -29.90 7.93
CA SER A 62 -3.88 -28.79 7.23
C SER A 62 -4.32 -27.49 7.91
N ALA A 63 -3.36 -26.71 8.39
CA ALA A 63 -3.62 -25.44 9.07
C ALA A 63 -4.41 -24.46 8.17
N GLU A 64 -4.35 -24.65 6.85
CA GLU A 64 -5.16 -23.97 5.84
C GLU A 64 -6.66 -24.34 5.90
N SER A 65 -6.99 -25.54 6.37
CA SER A 65 -8.39 -26.02 6.52
C SER A 65 -9.09 -25.44 7.74
N ILE A 66 -8.34 -24.87 8.68
CA ILE A 66 -8.91 -24.35 9.92
C ILE A 66 -9.40 -22.91 9.70
N ALA A 67 -8.67 -22.07 8.95
CA ALA A 67 -9.08 -20.70 8.70
C ALA A 67 -10.42 -20.62 7.94
N LEU A 68 -11.30 -19.72 8.39
CA LEU A 68 -12.42 -19.26 7.58
C LEU A 68 -11.87 -18.57 6.33
N GLN A 69 -12.22 -19.06 5.16
CA GLN A 69 -11.95 -18.37 3.90
C GLN A 69 -12.95 -17.21 3.74
N GLN A 70 -12.44 -16.01 3.47
CA GLN A 70 -13.23 -14.76 3.33
C GLN A 70 -14.25 -14.52 4.46
N PRO A 71 -13.79 -14.42 5.72
CA PRO A 71 -14.69 -14.31 6.87
C PRO A 71 -15.47 -12.98 6.86
N THR A 72 -16.79 -13.05 7.02
CA THR A 72 -17.61 -11.86 7.27
C THR A 72 -17.46 -11.43 8.73
N ALA A 73 -17.66 -10.14 9.03
CA ALA A 73 -17.61 -9.62 10.41
C ALA A 73 -18.53 -10.39 11.39
N ARG A 74 -19.65 -10.93 10.90
CA ARG A 74 -20.57 -11.77 11.69
C ARG A 74 -19.97 -13.13 12.05
N ASP A 75 -19.20 -13.72 11.15
CA ASP A 75 -18.58 -15.04 11.35
C ASP A 75 -17.42 -14.95 12.33
N LEU A 76 -16.62 -13.88 12.26
CA LEU A 76 -15.59 -13.60 13.26
C LEU A 76 -16.20 -13.40 14.64
N ARG A 77 -17.29 -12.63 14.76
CA ARG A 77 -17.99 -12.46 16.06
C ARG A 77 -18.48 -13.78 16.62
N ARG A 78 -19.14 -14.61 15.80
CA ARG A 78 -19.60 -15.94 16.21
C ARG A 78 -18.45 -16.86 16.63
N LEU A 79 -17.33 -16.79 15.92
CA LEU A 79 -16.15 -17.59 16.25
C LEU A 79 -15.54 -17.14 17.57
N VAL A 80 -15.47 -15.82 17.80
CA VAL A 80 -15.04 -15.23 19.08
C VAL A 80 -15.97 -15.65 20.21
N ASP A 81 -17.29 -15.55 20.03
CA ASP A 81 -18.28 -15.95 21.04
C ASP A 81 -18.13 -17.45 21.41
N LYS A 82 -17.86 -18.32 20.43
CA LYS A 82 -17.61 -19.76 20.64
C LYS A 82 -16.30 -20.06 21.38
N VAL A 83 -15.29 -19.20 21.25
CA VAL A 83 -14.04 -19.31 22.02
C VAL A 83 -14.25 -18.90 23.48
N PHE A 84 -15.10 -17.90 23.71
CA PHE A 84 -15.42 -17.41 25.05
C PHE A 84 -16.47 -18.27 25.78
N ASP A 85 -17.21 -19.11 25.07
CA ASP A 85 -18.15 -20.06 25.65
C ASP A 85 -17.43 -21.25 26.32
N LYS A 86 -17.17 -21.12 27.62
CA LYS A 86 -16.47 -22.12 28.45
C LYS A 86 -17.21 -23.46 28.58
N SER A 87 -18.47 -23.52 28.17
CA SER A 87 -19.26 -24.77 28.18
C SER A 87 -18.99 -25.65 26.95
N SER A 88 -18.31 -25.12 25.94
CA SER A 88 -18.00 -25.83 24.69
C SER A 88 -16.77 -26.73 24.84
N SER A 89 -16.90 -28.01 24.46
CA SER A 89 -15.76 -28.93 24.33
C SER A 89 -14.77 -28.50 23.24
N ASP A 90 -15.21 -27.64 22.31
CA ASP A 90 -14.47 -27.25 21.11
C ASP A 90 -13.72 -25.93 21.28
N ALA A 91 -13.63 -25.39 22.50
CA ALA A 91 -13.00 -24.10 22.77
C ALA A 91 -11.54 -24.01 22.24
N ASP A 92 -10.74 -25.06 22.41
CA ASP A 92 -9.37 -25.11 21.91
C ASP A 92 -9.30 -25.17 20.37
N ARG A 93 -10.21 -25.91 19.74
CA ARG A 93 -10.30 -25.98 18.28
C ARG A 93 -10.72 -24.62 17.69
N ASN A 94 -11.70 -23.97 18.31
CA ASN A 94 -12.17 -22.64 17.91
C ASN A 94 -11.11 -21.56 18.15
N SER A 95 -10.27 -21.69 19.18
CA SER A 95 -9.19 -20.73 19.46
C SER A 95 -8.09 -20.82 18.41
N ARG A 96 -7.67 -22.04 18.03
CA ARG A 96 -6.73 -22.28 16.92
C ARG A 96 -7.29 -21.78 15.60
N LYS A 97 -8.59 -21.99 15.37
CA LYS A 97 -9.31 -21.47 14.21
C LYS A 97 -9.30 -19.94 14.16
N LEU A 98 -9.59 -19.29 15.27
CA LEU A 98 -9.56 -17.83 15.36
C LEU A 98 -8.14 -17.29 15.11
N LYS A 99 -7.12 -17.91 15.71
CA LYS A 99 -5.71 -17.53 15.50
C LYS A 99 -5.31 -17.66 14.02
N SER A 100 -5.59 -18.80 13.40
CA SER A 100 -5.29 -19.03 11.98
C SER A 100 -6.03 -18.04 11.06
N THR A 101 -7.32 -17.74 11.34
CA THR A 101 -8.05 -16.70 10.58
C THR A 101 -7.43 -15.31 10.72
N LEU A 102 -6.95 -14.97 11.92
CA LEU A 102 -6.37 -13.66 12.18
C LEU A 102 -5.03 -13.50 11.45
N GLU A 103 -4.18 -14.53 11.50
CA GLU A 103 -2.89 -14.56 10.79
C GLU A 103 -3.10 -14.48 9.27
N SER A 104 -4.08 -15.22 8.73
CA SER A 104 -4.46 -15.18 7.32
C SER A 104 -4.95 -13.79 6.89
N LEU A 105 -5.87 -13.18 7.66
CA LEU A 105 -6.36 -11.83 7.38
C LEU A 105 -5.27 -10.77 7.48
N GLN A 106 -4.34 -10.90 8.43
CA GLN A 106 -3.22 -9.97 8.55
C GLN A 106 -2.35 -10.02 7.29
N ALA A 107 -1.99 -11.22 6.82
CA ALA A 107 -1.22 -11.40 5.61
C ALA A 107 -1.95 -10.82 4.38
N GLU A 108 -3.26 -11.06 4.24
CA GLU A 108 -4.07 -10.49 3.16
C GLU A 108 -4.09 -8.96 3.18
N VAL A 109 -4.27 -8.36 4.36
CA VAL A 109 -4.25 -6.89 4.52
C VAL A 109 -2.89 -6.31 4.14
N GLU A 110 -1.79 -6.95 4.53
CA GLU A 110 -0.45 -6.51 4.14
C GLU A 110 -0.25 -6.58 2.62
N LEU A 111 -0.62 -7.70 1.99
CA LEU A 111 -0.57 -7.87 0.53
C LEU A 111 -1.39 -6.80 -0.20
N LEU A 112 -2.63 -6.56 0.23
CA LEU A 112 -3.50 -5.55 -0.36
C LEU A 112 -2.94 -4.13 -0.20
N ARG A 113 -2.26 -3.83 0.91
CA ARG A 113 -1.58 -2.54 1.11
C ARG A 113 -0.44 -2.37 0.11
N TYR A 114 0.41 -3.39 -0.06
CA TYR A 114 1.50 -3.37 -1.02
C TYR A 114 1.00 -3.27 -2.46
N GLU A 115 -0.06 -3.99 -2.82
CA GLU A 115 -0.66 -3.91 -4.14
C GLU A 115 -1.21 -2.50 -4.41
N ASN A 116 -1.99 -1.94 -3.47
CA ASN A 116 -2.49 -0.58 -3.58
C ASN A 116 -1.36 0.45 -3.72
N GLN A 117 -0.26 0.28 -2.97
CA GLN A 117 0.92 1.13 -3.13
C GLN A 117 1.51 1.01 -4.54
N ARG A 118 1.77 -0.21 -5.02
CA ARG A 118 2.32 -0.45 -6.37
C ARG A 118 1.41 0.07 -7.48
N LEU A 119 0.09 -0.07 -7.33
CA LEU A 119 -0.89 0.47 -8.28
C LEU A 119 -0.82 2.00 -8.33
N ARG A 120 -0.75 2.66 -7.16
CA ARG A 120 -0.59 4.12 -7.09
C ARG A 120 0.72 4.58 -7.74
N GLU A 121 1.83 3.92 -7.45
CA GLU A 121 3.13 4.19 -8.08
C GLU A 121 3.06 4.00 -9.60
N THR A 122 2.43 2.92 -10.07
CA THR A 122 2.25 2.64 -11.49
C THR A 122 1.44 3.73 -12.19
N ILE A 123 0.37 4.22 -11.57
CA ILE A 123 -0.43 5.35 -12.07
C ILE A 123 0.43 6.61 -12.16
N ILE A 124 1.22 6.91 -11.13
CA ILE A 124 2.14 8.06 -11.10
C ILE A 124 3.15 7.94 -12.25
N HIS A 125 3.83 6.80 -12.38
CA HIS A 125 4.81 6.57 -13.45
C HIS A 125 4.18 6.66 -14.84
N LYS A 126 2.98 6.09 -15.04
CA LYS A 126 2.27 6.19 -16.31
C LYS A 126 1.88 7.64 -16.63
N LYS A 127 1.41 8.39 -15.63
CA LYS A 127 1.11 9.82 -15.76
C LYS A 127 2.36 10.61 -16.11
N GLN A 128 3.47 10.41 -15.40
CA GLN A 128 4.74 11.05 -15.69
C GLN A 128 5.24 10.73 -17.11
N ARG A 129 5.17 9.46 -17.54
CA ARG A 129 5.53 9.06 -18.91
C ARG A 129 4.67 9.77 -19.97
N ARG A 130 3.35 9.85 -19.75
CA ARG A 130 2.44 10.60 -20.63
C ARG A 130 2.76 12.11 -20.65
N MET A 131 3.10 12.70 -19.51
CA MET A 131 3.49 14.10 -19.41
C MET A 131 4.84 14.39 -20.10
N ARG A 132 5.84 13.50 -19.97
CA ARG A 132 7.13 13.63 -20.67
C ARG A 132 6.94 13.72 -22.19
N GLY A 133 6.03 12.92 -22.76
CA GLY A 133 5.75 12.91 -24.20
C GLY A 133 4.96 14.10 -24.72
N LYS A 134 4.07 14.72 -23.91
CA LYS A 134 3.26 15.89 -24.30
C LYS A 134 3.99 17.21 -24.08
N ALA A 135 4.71 17.32 -22.96
CA ALA A 135 5.12 18.61 -22.42
C ALA A 135 6.19 19.37 -23.22
N LEU A 136 6.90 18.74 -24.15
CA LEU A 136 7.79 19.48 -25.05
C LEU A 136 7.18 19.66 -26.43
N LYS A 137 6.35 18.71 -26.89
CA LYS A 137 5.73 18.76 -28.22
C LYS A 137 4.83 19.99 -28.36
N ASP A 138 4.06 20.32 -27.33
CA ASP A 138 3.18 21.49 -27.37
C ASP A 138 3.91 22.83 -27.50
N TYR A 139 5.18 22.92 -27.10
CA TYR A 139 5.99 24.14 -27.20
C TYR A 139 7.00 24.11 -28.35
N LEU A 140 7.30 22.92 -28.86
CA LEU A 140 8.33 22.71 -29.86
C LEU A 140 7.75 22.71 -31.28
N PHE A 141 6.54 22.18 -31.45
CA PHE A 141 5.85 22.15 -32.73
C PHE A 141 5.06 23.44 -32.96
N ASP A 142 5.18 24.00 -34.16
CA ASP A 142 4.32 25.09 -34.58
C ASP A 142 2.97 24.53 -35.02
N ARG A 143 1.86 25.07 -34.50
CA ARG A 143 0.50 24.56 -34.81
C ARG A 143 -0.14 25.28 -36.00
N THR A 144 0.46 26.37 -36.46
CA THR A 144 0.00 27.18 -37.60
C THR A 144 0.04 26.40 -38.90
N ASP A 145 1.12 25.65 -39.16
CA ASP A 145 1.26 24.83 -40.37
C ASP A 145 1.69 23.40 -40.04
N PRO A 146 0.74 22.50 -39.72
CA PRO A 146 1.04 21.13 -39.27
C PRO A 146 1.75 20.27 -40.32
N ASN A 147 1.54 20.56 -41.61
CA ASN A 147 2.08 19.79 -42.72
C ASN A 147 3.40 20.37 -43.28
N SER A 148 3.90 21.45 -42.70
CA SER A 148 5.19 22.04 -43.08
C SER A 148 6.34 21.29 -42.42
N ALA A 149 7.49 21.19 -43.11
CA ALA A 149 8.69 20.64 -42.50
C ALA A 149 9.19 21.58 -41.39
N GLN A 150 9.23 21.08 -40.15
CA GLN A 150 9.66 21.87 -38.99
C GLN A 150 11.10 21.54 -38.62
N VAL A 151 11.93 22.57 -38.54
CA VAL A 151 13.34 22.44 -38.13
C VAL A 151 13.45 22.54 -36.61
N PHE A 152 14.10 21.55 -36.00
CA PHE A 152 14.34 21.48 -34.55
C PHE A 152 15.82 21.73 -34.24
N SER A 153 16.21 23.00 -34.15
CA SER A 153 17.57 23.37 -33.72
C SER A 153 17.74 23.22 -32.19
N PRO A 154 18.97 23.00 -31.68
CA PRO A 154 19.23 22.94 -30.25
C PRO A 154 18.75 24.18 -29.48
N ALA A 155 18.87 25.37 -30.07
CA ALA A 155 18.38 26.62 -29.51
C ALA A 155 16.85 26.63 -29.35
N LYS A 156 16.11 26.16 -30.37
CA LYS A 156 14.64 26.06 -30.32
C LYS A 156 14.18 25.08 -29.23
N VAL A 157 14.89 23.96 -29.07
CA VAL A 157 14.64 22.99 -27.98
C VAL A 157 14.91 23.60 -26.60
N ALA A 158 15.99 24.39 -26.45
CA ALA A 158 16.29 25.08 -25.19
C ALA A 158 15.21 26.10 -24.82
N GLN A 159 14.75 26.91 -25.78
CA GLN A 159 13.64 27.85 -25.56
C GLN A 159 12.35 27.14 -25.17
N ALA A 160 12.01 26.03 -25.83
CA ALA A 160 10.83 25.23 -25.48
C ALA A 160 10.89 24.68 -24.04
N ARG A 161 12.09 24.30 -23.57
CA ARG A 161 12.31 23.89 -22.17
C ARG A 161 12.11 25.06 -21.20
N LEU A 162 12.64 26.25 -21.50
CA LEU A 162 12.45 27.45 -20.67
C LEU A 162 10.96 27.84 -20.58
N LYS A 163 10.26 27.87 -21.71
CA LYS A 163 8.81 28.16 -21.77
C LYS A 163 8.01 27.17 -20.92
N LYS A 164 8.36 25.89 -20.97
CA LYS A 164 7.73 24.87 -20.13
C LYS A 164 7.94 25.14 -18.65
N VAL A 165 9.17 25.43 -18.22
CA VAL A 165 9.49 25.71 -16.81
C VAL A 165 8.70 26.92 -16.30
N ALA A 166 8.61 27.99 -17.10
CA ALA A 166 7.83 29.17 -16.76
C ALA A 166 6.33 28.86 -16.57
N ILE A 167 5.73 28.10 -17.49
CA ILE A 167 4.31 27.73 -17.41
C ILE A 167 4.05 26.78 -16.23
N ASP A 168 4.94 25.83 -15.97
CA ASP A 168 4.83 24.93 -14.83
C ASP A 168 4.96 25.69 -13.50
N ALA A 169 5.80 26.73 -13.44
CA ALA A 169 5.90 27.62 -12.28
C ALA A 169 4.60 28.42 -12.07
N GLN A 170 4.07 29.05 -13.13
CA GLN A 170 2.82 29.80 -13.07
C GLN A 170 1.65 28.94 -12.60
N LYS A 171 1.54 27.70 -13.10
CA LYS A 171 0.49 26.76 -12.66
C LYS A 171 0.62 26.38 -11.18
N LYS A 172 1.85 26.26 -10.65
CA LYS A 172 2.08 25.99 -9.23
C LYS A 172 1.69 27.19 -8.37
N GLU A 173 2.03 28.40 -8.80
CA GLU A 173 1.64 29.63 -8.11
C GLU A 173 0.11 29.78 -8.09
N GLU A 174 -0.58 29.57 -9.21
CA GLU A 174 -2.05 29.58 -9.25
C GLU A 174 -2.68 28.53 -8.34
N ALA A 175 -2.09 27.33 -8.24
CA ALA A 175 -2.57 26.27 -7.35
C ALA A 175 -2.40 26.68 -5.88
N LEU A 176 -1.25 27.23 -5.51
CA LEU A 176 -0.98 27.74 -4.16
C LEU A 176 -1.94 28.89 -3.81
N GLN A 177 -2.19 29.83 -4.73
CA GLN A 177 -3.15 30.91 -4.53
C GLN A 177 -4.58 30.39 -4.32
N LYS A 178 -5.00 29.35 -5.06
CA LYS A 178 -6.31 28.72 -4.87
C LYS A 178 -6.41 28.01 -3.52
N GLU A 179 -5.34 27.36 -3.08
CA GLU A 179 -5.31 26.70 -1.76
C GLU A 179 -5.35 27.71 -0.61
N THR A 180 -4.59 28.80 -0.68
CA THR A 180 -4.61 29.86 0.34
C THR A 180 -5.99 30.53 0.39
N GLN A 181 -6.59 30.82 -0.77
CA GLN A 181 -7.95 31.37 -0.83
C GLN A 181 -8.98 30.42 -0.21
N LYS A 182 -8.86 29.11 -0.45
CA LYS A 182 -9.74 28.09 0.16
C LYS A 182 -9.54 27.99 1.68
N ALA A 183 -8.31 28.10 2.16
CA ALA A 183 -7.99 28.12 3.58
C ALA A 183 -8.57 29.37 4.27
N GLN A 184 -8.40 30.54 3.68
CA GLN A 184 -8.97 31.80 4.19
C GLN A 184 -10.50 31.73 4.29
N ARG A 185 -11.18 31.22 3.24
CA ARG A 185 -12.65 31.03 3.27
C ARG A 185 -13.09 30.10 4.40
N ARG A 186 -12.32 29.04 4.68
CA ARG A 186 -12.60 28.12 5.79
C ARG A 186 -12.43 28.78 7.15
N GLN A 187 -11.38 29.59 7.32
CA GLN A 187 -11.15 30.36 8.55
C GLN A 187 -12.29 31.36 8.80
N GLN A 188 -12.64 32.16 7.80
CA GLN A 188 -13.75 33.12 7.90
C GLN A 188 -15.09 32.43 8.23
N ALA A 189 -15.37 31.28 7.61
CA ALA A 189 -16.57 30.51 7.91
C ALA A 189 -16.56 29.93 9.34
N ALA A 190 -15.39 29.54 9.86
CA ALA A 190 -15.24 29.07 11.23
C ALA A 190 -15.43 30.21 12.24
N GLU A 191 -14.85 31.38 11.99
CA GLU A 191 -15.01 32.58 12.82
C GLU A 191 -16.48 33.03 12.87
N GLN A 192 -17.16 33.10 11.72
CA GLN A 192 -18.58 33.44 11.69
C GLN A 192 -19.44 32.44 12.47
N LYS A 193 -19.14 31.14 12.39
CA LYS A 193 -19.83 30.12 13.18
C LYS A 193 -19.55 30.27 14.68
N ALA A 194 -18.31 30.57 15.06
CA ALA A 194 -17.93 30.80 16.46
C ALA A 194 -18.68 32.01 17.04
N LEU A 195 -18.71 33.13 16.31
CA LEU A 195 -19.46 34.34 16.69
C LEU A 195 -20.96 34.07 16.81
N ALA A 196 -21.54 33.30 15.88
CA ALA A 196 -22.95 32.93 15.95
C ALA A 196 -23.28 32.05 17.17
N LEU A 197 -22.38 31.13 17.51
CA LEU A 197 -22.52 30.25 18.68
C LEU A 197 -22.37 31.02 19.99
N GLU A 198 -21.45 31.99 20.05
CA GLU A 198 -21.29 32.88 21.20
C GLU A 198 -22.53 33.76 21.42
N LYS A 199 -23.07 34.37 20.36
CA LYS A 199 -24.33 35.12 20.44
C LYS A 199 -25.50 34.25 20.91
N ARG A 200 -25.54 32.98 20.51
CA ARG A 200 -26.56 32.04 20.98
C ARG A 200 -26.41 31.74 22.47
N ARG A 201 -25.18 31.50 22.95
CA ARG A 201 -24.89 31.31 24.39
C ARG A 201 -25.27 32.54 25.22
N GLN A 202 -24.97 33.74 24.73
CA GLN A 202 -25.35 34.99 25.40
C GLN A 202 -26.88 35.12 25.52
N ARG A 203 -27.63 34.79 24.46
CA ARG A 203 -29.11 34.79 24.50
C ARG A 203 -29.67 33.76 25.47
N GLU A 204 -29.10 32.55 25.49
CA GLU A 204 -29.52 31.49 26.43
C GLU A 204 -29.27 31.92 27.88
N ALA A 205 -28.10 32.48 28.18
CA ALA A 205 -27.77 33.03 29.50
C ALA A 205 -28.66 34.21 29.92
N GLU A 206 -29.00 35.12 29.00
CA GLU A 206 -29.92 36.22 29.29
C GLU A 206 -31.34 35.70 29.62
N MET A 207 -31.82 34.72 28.85
CA MET A 207 -33.11 34.08 29.09
C MET A 207 -33.14 33.35 30.43
N GLU A 208 -32.05 32.68 30.81
CA GLU A 208 -31.90 32.00 32.09
C GLU A 208 -31.89 32.98 33.27
N ARG A 209 -31.15 34.10 33.16
CA ARG A 209 -31.20 35.19 34.15
C ARG A 209 -32.61 35.77 34.30
N LYS A 210 -33.33 35.97 33.19
CA LYS A 210 -34.73 36.42 33.22
C LYS A 210 -35.65 35.40 33.89
N ARG A 211 -35.40 34.10 33.74
CA ARG A 211 -36.16 33.05 34.42
C ARG A 211 -35.88 33.05 35.93
N GLN A 212 -34.61 33.08 36.32
CA GLN A 212 -34.19 33.14 37.73
C GLN A 212 -34.76 34.38 38.45
N MET A 213 -34.73 35.56 37.82
CA MET A 213 -35.32 36.79 38.38
C MET A 213 -36.86 36.70 38.52
N LYS A 214 -37.53 36.00 37.61
CA LYS A 214 -38.98 35.77 37.72
C LYS A 214 -39.31 34.79 38.84
N GLU A 215 -38.49 33.75 39.03
CA GLU A 215 -38.64 32.77 40.10
C GLU A 215 -38.36 33.40 41.47
N SER A 216 -37.28 34.16 41.63
CA SER A 216 -36.98 34.87 42.89
C SER A 216 -38.09 35.85 43.26
N ARG A 217 -38.61 36.61 42.28
CA ARG A 217 -39.75 37.52 42.49
C ARG A 217 -41.06 36.79 42.84
N ARG A 218 -41.23 35.54 42.42
CA ARG A 218 -42.37 34.70 42.84
C ARG A 218 -42.19 34.23 44.27
N GLN A 219 -40.99 33.76 44.62
CA GLN A 219 -40.65 33.35 45.98
C GLN A 219 -40.79 34.50 46.99
N GLU A 220 -40.30 35.71 46.68
CA GLU A 220 -40.48 36.90 47.53
C GLU A 220 -41.96 37.26 47.75
N LYS A 221 -42.80 37.07 46.72
CA LYS A 221 -44.26 37.28 46.84
C LYS A 221 -44.92 36.21 47.70
N GLU A 222 -44.42 34.99 47.68
CA GLU A 222 -44.93 33.89 48.51
C GLU A 222 -44.49 34.05 49.97
N THR A 223 -43.24 34.47 50.23
CA THR A 223 -42.77 34.76 51.59
C THR A 223 -43.49 35.97 52.20
N ASN A 224 -43.73 37.04 51.43
CA ASN A 224 -44.52 38.19 51.89
C ASN A 224 -46.01 37.89 52.10
N ARG A 225 -46.53 36.74 51.63
CA ARG A 225 -47.90 36.29 51.91
C ARG A 225 -48.00 35.42 53.16
N GLN A 226 -46.87 34.98 53.71
CA GLN A 226 -46.78 34.10 54.88
C GLN A 226 -46.37 34.86 56.16
N ILE A 227 -46.13 36.17 56.07
CA ILE A 227 -45.96 37.12 57.18
C ILE A 227 -47.26 37.91 57.32
#